data_AF-A0A522ERU4-F1
#
_entry.id   AF-A0A522ERU4-F1
#
_cell.length_a   1.000
_cell.length_b   1.000
_cell.length_c   1.000
_cell.angle_alpha   90.00
_cell.angle_beta   90.00
_cell.angle_gamma   90.00
#
_symmetry.space_group_name_H-M   'P 1'
#
loop_
_entity.id
_entity.type
_entity.pdbx_description
1 polymer ?
#
loop_
_entity_poly.entity_id
_entity_poly.type
_entity_poly.pdbx_seq_one_letter_code
_entity_poly.pdbx_strand_id
1 'polypeptide(L)'
;MTYKPPHPDEVFPQLKYSFAFKMKIVRQVQNGRISKNHAARKYGVGRSTILYWCKKMRTLEEKYDAMEKNTSPEKEIKKLKERIEELEFIKDYQQDIIVEFEKATGKELAKKLLPKHLSEEIEKKKKKLR
;
A
#
# COMPACT_ATOMS: atom_id res chain seq x y z
N MET A 1 19.10 -7.99 48.99
CA MET A 1 17.75 -7.44 49.17
C MET A 1 16.74 -8.37 48.54
N THR A 2 15.93 -9.07 49.33
CA THR A 2 14.90 -10.01 48.87
C THR A 2 13.58 -9.28 48.69
N TYR A 3 13.00 -9.37 47.49
CA TYR A 3 11.70 -8.78 47.15
C TYR A 3 10.58 -9.39 48.01
N LYS A 4 9.77 -8.54 48.65
CA LYS A 4 8.58 -8.92 49.40
C LYS A 4 7.35 -8.52 48.58
N PRO A 5 6.44 -9.45 48.23
CA PRO A 5 5.28 -9.12 47.40
C PRO A 5 4.26 -8.28 48.19
N PRO A 6 3.54 -7.36 47.52
CA PRO A 6 2.61 -6.42 48.16
C PRO A 6 1.30 -7.09 48.61
N HIS A 7 0.64 -6.47 49.60
CA HIS A 7 -0.58 -6.96 50.25
C HIS A 7 -1.81 -6.83 49.32
N PRO A 8 -2.81 -7.73 49.40
CA PRO A 8 -3.97 -7.79 48.50
C PRO A 8 -4.80 -6.50 48.32
N ASP A 9 -4.71 -5.55 49.25
CA ASP A 9 -5.56 -4.35 49.28
C ASP A 9 -4.89 -3.07 48.74
N GLU A 10 -3.65 -3.16 48.24
CA GLU A 10 -2.97 -2.02 47.61
C GLU A 10 -3.47 -1.81 46.17
N VAL A 11 -4.46 -0.93 45.99
CA VAL A 11 -4.89 -0.47 44.66
C VAL A 11 -3.81 0.43 44.07
N PHE A 12 -2.96 -0.12 43.20
CA PHE A 12 -1.95 0.66 42.49
C PHE A 12 -2.62 1.60 41.47
N PRO A 13 -2.38 2.93 41.52
CA PRO A 13 -2.81 3.82 40.47
C PRO A 13 -2.18 3.35 39.15
N GLN A 14 -3.00 3.19 38.10
CA GLN A 14 -2.50 2.77 36.80
C GLN A 14 -1.49 3.82 36.30
N LEU A 15 -0.19 3.56 36.46
CA LEU A 15 0.85 4.44 35.97
C LEU A 15 0.66 4.62 34.45
N LYS A 16 0.20 5.79 34.04
CA LYS A 16 0.05 6.15 32.64
C LYS A 16 1.44 6.42 32.05
N TYR A 17 2.15 5.35 31.67
CA TYR A 17 3.42 5.48 30.95
C TYR A 17 3.19 6.24 29.63
N SER A 18 4.04 7.23 29.35
CA SER A 18 3.99 7.98 28.09
C SER A 18 4.26 7.08 26.89
N PHE A 19 3.71 7.44 25.72
CA PHE A 19 3.91 6.66 24.50
C PHE A 19 5.39 6.57 24.10
N ALA A 20 6.13 7.68 24.20
CA ALA A 20 7.55 7.73 23.92
C ALA A 20 8.37 6.78 24.81
N PHE A 21 8.01 6.69 26.09
CA PHE A 21 8.64 5.75 27.02
C PHE A 21 8.39 4.30 26.64
N LYS A 22 7.12 3.95 26.33
CA LYS A 22 6.75 2.61 25.84
C LYS A 22 7.54 2.24 24.58
N MET A 23 7.62 3.17 23.61
CA MET A 23 8.32 2.97 22.35
C MET A 23 9.83 2.76 22.55
N LYS A 24 10.45 3.55 23.43
CA LYS A 24 11.88 3.42 23.78
C LYS A 24 12.22 2.01 24.30
N ILE A 25 11.36 1.46 25.17
CA ILE A 25 11.56 0.12 25.73
C ILE A 25 11.34 -0.95 24.67
N VAL A 26 10.24 -0.87 23.93
CA VAL A 26 9.88 -1.84 22.89
C VAL A 26 10.98 -1.94 21.82
N ARG A 27 11.51 -0.82 21.34
CA ARG A 27 12.63 -0.80 20.36
C ARG A 27 13.91 -1.46 20.86
N GLN A 28 14.25 -1.27 22.14
CA GLN A 28 15.44 -1.93 22.70
C GLN A 28 15.25 -3.45 22.82
N VAL A 29 14.02 -3.89 23.08
CA VAL A 29 13.68 -5.31 23.21
C VAL A 29 13.59 -5.99 21.84
N GLN A 30 12.85 -5.41 20.88
CA GLN A 30 12.65 -5.99 19.55
C GLN A 30 13.97 -6.08 18.77
N ASN A 31 14.84 -5.08 18.88
CA ASN A 31 16.15 -5.07 18.21
C ASN A 31 17.22 -5.88 18.95
N GLY A 32 16.84 -6.67 19.97
CA GLY A 32 17.75 -7.56 20.69
C GLY A 32 18.78 -6.86 21.60
N ARG A 33 18.76 -5.52 21.72
CA ARG A 33 19.72 -4.77 22.54
C ARG A 33 19.65 -5.14 24.02
N ILE A 34 18.43 -5.43 24.52
CA ILE A 34 18.21 -5.95 25.87
C ILE A 34 17.12 -7.01 25.87
N SER A 35 17.22 -8.00 26.77
CA SER A 35 16.15 -8.97 26.98
C SER A 35 14.95 -8.34 27.71
N LYS A 36 13.75 -8.93 27.58
CA LYS A 36 12.56 -8.53 28.34
C LYS A 36 12.80 -8.54 29.86
N ASN A 37 13.57 -9.51 30.35
CA ASN A 37 13.95 -9.61 31.77
C ASN A 37 14.87 -8.48 32.21
N HIS A 38 15.83 -8.12 31.36
CA HIS A 38 16.71 -7.00 31.62
C HIS A 38 15.95 -5.68 31.58
N ALA A 39 15.06 -5.49 30.59
CA ALA A 39 14.20 -4.32 30.48
C ALA A 39 13.29 -4.15 31.70
N ALA A 40 12.69 -5.24 32.19
CA ALA A 40 11.83 -5.22 33.38
C ALA A 40 12.57 -4.70 34.62
N ARG A 41 13.79 -5.22 34.87
CA ARG A 41 14.63 -4.77 35.98
C ARG A 41 15.13 -3.33 35.79
N LYS A 42 15.57 -2.97 34.58
CA LYS A 42 16.15 -1.66 34.26
C LYS A 42 15.15 -0.52 34.35
N TYR A 43 13.91 -0.76 33.94
CA TYR A 43 12.88 0.27 33.83
C TYR A 43 11.79 0.18 34.90
N GLY A 44 11.84 -0.81 35.79
CA GLY A 44 10.83 -1.01 36.84
C GLY A 44 9.43 -1.32 36.27
N VAL A 45 9.36 -1.91 35.08
CA VAL A 45 8.10 -2.24 34.40
C VAL A 45 7.91 -3.76 34.41
N GLY A 46 6.70 -4.22 34.75
CA GLY A 46 6.36 -5.64 34.71
C GLY A 46 6.64 -6.28 33.36
N ARG A 47 7.22 -7.49 33.37
CA ARG A 47 7.57 -8.24 32.15
C ARG A 47 6.34 -8.47 31.25
N SER A 48 5.18 -8.76 31.85
CA SER A 48 3.90 -8.92 31.16
C SER A 48 3.45 -7.64 30.45
N THR A 49 3.63 -6.48 31.10
CA THR A 49 3.34 -5.17 30.52
C THR A 49 4.24 -4.85 29.33
N ILE A 50 5.55 -5.14 29.44
CA ILE A 50 6.49 -4.99 28.32
C ILE A 50 6.10 -5.92 27.16
N LEU A 51 5.73 -7.17 27.46
CA LEU A 51 5.28 -8.13 26.45
C LEU A 51 4.01 -7.64 25.74
N TYR A 52 3.05 -7.10 26.48
CA TYR A 52 1.83 -6.51 25.93
C TYR A 52 2.14 -5.34 25.00
N TRP A 53 3.05 -4.43 25.39
CA TRP A 53 3.46 -3.33 24.52
C TRP A 53 4.14 -3.83 23.23
N CYS A 54 5.04 -4.81 23.33
CA CYS A 54 5.67 -5.41 22.16
C CYS A 54 4.63 -6.01 21.20
N LYS A 55 3.64 -6.74 21.73
CA LYS A 55 2.56 -7.32 20.92
C LYS A 55 1.72 -6.24 20.24
N LYS A 56 1.28 -5.24 21.01
CA LYS A 56 0.40 -4.17 20.51
C LYS A 56 1.08 -3.28 19.46
N MET A 57 2.38 -2.98 19.64
CA MET A 57 3.14 -2.17 18.68
C MET A 57 3.48 -2.96 17.42
N ARG A 58 3.81 -4.25 17.53
CA ARG A 58 3.98 -5.12 16.36
C ARG A 58 2.73 -5.17 15.48
N THR A 59 1.54 -5.29 16.08
CA THR A 59 0.28 -5.26 15.30
C THR A 59 0.02 -3.91 14.64
N LEU A 60 0.51 -2.80 15.20
CA LEU A 60 0.43 -1.50 14.54
C LEU A 60 1.40 -1.44 13.35
N GLU A 61 2.65 -1.87 13.53
CA GLU A 61 3.65 -1.96 12.46
C GLU A 61 3.15 -2.84 11.31
N GLU A 62 2.61 -4.04 11.60
CA GLU A 62 2.01 -4.93 10.59
C GLU A 62 0.85 -4.25 9.81
N LYS A 63 0.05 -3.39 10.47
CA LYS A 63 -1.03 -2.63 9.81
C LYS A 63 -0.51 -1.48 8.96
N TYR A 64 0.51 -0.76 9.44
CA TYR A 64 1.15 0.30 8.66
C TYR A 64 1.87 -0.28 7.45
N ASP A 65 2.64 -1.35 7.62
CA ASP A 65 3.29 -2.06 6.53
C ASP A 65 2.28 -2.60 5.52
N ALA A 66 1.14 -3.15 5.96
CA ALA A 66 0.08 -3.59 5.06
C ALA A 66 -0.58 -2.42 4.31
N MET A 67 -0.66 -1.23 4.93
CA MET A 67 -1.19 -0.01 4.31
C MET A 67 -0.17 0.67 3.38
N GLU A 68 1.13 0.50 3.64
CA GLU A 68 2.21 1.08 2.85
C GLU A 68 2.61 0.19 1.67
N LYS A 69 2.68 -1.14 1.87
CA LYS A 69 3.02 -2.13 0.84
C LYS A 69 1.86 -2.41 -0.11
N ASN A 70 0.62 -2.24 0.32
CA ASN A 70 -0.49 -2.09 -0.60
C ASN A 70 -0.59 -0.61 -0.94
N THR A 71 -0.05 -0.18 -2.09
CA THR A 71 -0.64 1.00 -2.77
C THR A 71 -2.14 0.78 -2.75
N SER A 72 -2.89 1.57 -1.95
CA SER A 72 -4.34 1.36 -1.74
C SER A 72 -4.98 0.93 -3.07
N PRO A 73 -5.81 -0.13 -3.12
CA PRO A 73 -6.46 -0.56 -4.36
C PRO A 73 -7.07 0.61 -5.14
N GLU A 74 -7.55 1.63 -4.43
CA GLU A 74 -8.05 2.88 -4.99
C GLU A 74 -7.00 3.68 -5.78
N LYS A 75 -5.76 3.77 -5.30
CA LYS A 75 -4.65 4.41 -6.02
C LYS A 75 -4.24 3.65 -7.27
N GLU A 76 -4.23 2.32 -7.20
CA GLU A 76 -3.94 1.48 -8.35
C GLU A 76 -5.05 1.58 -9.40
N ILE A 77 -6.31 1.51 -8.97
CA ILE A 77 -7.48 1.75 -9.83
C ILE A 77 -7.38 3.13 -10.49
N LYS A 78 -7.03 4.18 -9.73
CA LYS A 78 -6.86 5.53 -10.28
C LYS A 78 -5.79 5.57 -11.37
N LYS A 79 -4.60 5.01 -11.09
CA LYS A 79 -3.49 4.96 -12.05
C LYS A 79 -3.85 4.16 -13.30
N LEU A 80 -4.55 3.04 -13.15
CA LEU A 80 -5.00 2.23 -14.29
C LEU A 80 -6.03 2.97 -15.14
N LYS A 81 -6.97 3.70 -14.53
CA LYS A 81 -7.95 4.53 -15.24
C LYS A 81 -7.28 5.64 -16.04
N GLU A 82 -6.36 6.39 -15.42
CA GLU A 82 -5.58 7.44 -16.11
C GLU A 82 -4.83 6.85 -17.31
N ARG A 83 -4.22 5.67 -17.13
CA ARG A 83 -3.50 5.00 -18.23
C ARG A 83 -4.43 4.55 -19.36
N ILE A 84 -5.64 4.09 -19.05
CA ILE A 84 -6.64 3.71 -20.06
C ILE A 84 -7.04 4.94 -20.88
N GLU A 85 -7.35 6.06 -20.22
CA GLU A 85 -7.73 7.31 -20.89
C GLU A 85 -6.64 7.82 -21.85
N GLU A 86 -5.37 7.81 -21.42
CA GLU A 86 -4.23 8.14 -22.28
C GLU A 86 -4.14 7.22 -23.51
N LEU A 87 -4.31 5.91 -23.31
CA LEU A 87 -4.23 4.93 -24.39
C LEU A 87 -5.40 5.04 -25.37
N GLU A 88 -6.59 5.35 -24.88
CA GLU A 88 -7.77 5.61 -25.72
C GLU A 88 -7.57 6.84 -26.60
N PHE A 89 -6.99 7.92 -26.07
CA PHE A 89 -6.64 9.10 -26.85
C PHE A 89 -5.62 8.79 -27.95
N ILE A 90 -4.53 8.11 -27.59
CA ILE A 90 -3.48 7.73 -28.57
C ILE A 90 -4.06 6.83 -29.66
N LYS A 91 -4.90 5.86 -29.27
CA LYS A 91 -5.57 4.96 -30.20
C LYS A 91 -6.45 5.76 -31.17
N ASP A 92 -7.27 6.69 -30.67
CA ASP A 92 -8.16 7.49 -31.51
C ASP A 92 -7.37 8.32 -32.54
N TYR A 93 -6.30 8.97 -32.08
CA TYR A 93 -5.39 9.74 -32.92
C TYR A 93 -4.69 8.87 -33.99
N GLN A 94 -4.22 7.68 -33.63
CA GLN A 94 -3.63 6.73 -34.58
C GLN A 94 -4.64 6.28 -35.63
N GLN A 95 -5.90 6.06 -35.25
CA GLN A 95 -6.96 5.69 -36.19
C GLN A 95 -7.22 6.81 -37.20
N ASP A 96 -7.17 8.09 -36.79
CA ASP A 96 -7.30 9.23 -37.72
C ASP A 96 -6.17 9.25 -38.75
N ILE A 97 -4.93 9.08 -38.28
CA ILE A 97 -3.77 9.00 -39.17
C ILE A 97 -3.92 7.86 -40.17
N ILE A 98 -4.37 6.67 -39.72
CA ILE A 98 -4.57 5.52 -40.61
C ILE A 98 -5.63 5.85 -41.65
N VAL A 99 -6.78 6.42 -41.27
CA VAL A 99 -7.84 6.77 -42.20
C VAL A 99 -7.34 7.77 -43.26
N GLU A 100 -6.64 8.82 -42.85
CA GLU A 100 -6.10 9.83 -43.78
C GLU A 100 -5.02 9.24 -44.69
N PHE A 101 -4.15 8.38 -44.16
CA PHE A 101 -3.15 7.69 -44.95
C PHE A 101 -3.78 6.77 -46.02
N GLU A 102 -4.80 5.99 -45.65
CA GLU A 102 -5.53 5.15 -46.61
C GLU A 102 -6.24 5.97 -47.68
N LYS A 103 -6.81 7.13 -47.32
CA LYS A 103 -7.42 8.06 -48.28
C LYS A 103 -6.38 8.61 -49.25
N ALA A 104 -5.23 9.06 -48.76
CA ALA A 104 -4.18 9.65 -49.58
C ALA A 104 -3.51 8.64 -50.52
N THR A 105 -3.36 7.39 -50.10
CA THR A 105 -2.66 6.35 -50.86
C THR A 105 -3.57 5.39 -51.61
N GLY A 106 -4.87 5.37 -51.30
CA GLY A 106 -5.84 4.40 -51.83
C GLY A 106 -5.65 2.96 -51.35
N LYS A 107 -4.72 2.71 -50.42
CA LYS A 107 -4.42 1.37 -49.90
C LYS A 107 -5.31 1.07 -48.69
N GLU A 108 -5.91 -0.11 -48.64
CA GLU A 108 -6.59 -0.63 -47.44
C GLU A 108 -5.61 -1.46 -46.59
N LEU A 109 -4.87 -0.81 -45.70
CA LEU A 109 -3.89 -1.44 -44.82
C LEU A 109 -4.52 -1.96 -43.54
N ALA A 110 -5.53 -1.28 -43.00
CA ALA A 110 -6.18 -1.65 -41.74
C ALA A 110 -6.73 -3.08 -41.80
N LYS A 111 -7.44 -3.45 -42.88
CA LYS A 111 -7.98 -4.80 -43.08
C LYS A 111 -6.90 -5.88 -43.23
N LYS A 112 -5.72 -5.52 -43.73
CA LYS A 112 -4.63 -6.47 -44.01
C LYS A 112 -3.75 -6.72 -42.79
N LEU A 113 -3.52 -5.70 -41.97
CA LEU A 113 -2.49 -5.71 -40.93
C LEU A 113 -3.06 -5.77 -39.51
N LEU A 114 -4.31 -5.38 -39.31
CA LEU A 114 -4.89 -5.32 -37.97
C LEU A 114 -5.84 -6.49 -37.69
N PRO A 115 -5.98 -6.89 -36.41
CA PRO A 115 -7.03 -7.79 -35.97
C PRO A 115 -8.42 -7.30 -36.41
N LYS A 116 -9.32 -8.26 -36.69
CA LYS A 116 -10.67 -8.00 -37.22
C LYS A 116 -11.40 -6.87 -36.48
N HIS A 117 -11.43 -6.91 -35.15
CA HIS A 117 -12.12 -5.90 -34.35
C HIS A 117 -11.56 -4.48 -34.56
N LEU A 118 -10.24 -4.30 -34.61
CA LEU A 118 -9.62 -2.99 -34.86
C LEU A 118 -9.82 -2.51 -36.29
N SER A 119 -9.77 -3.42 -37.26
CA SER A 119 -10.03 -3.07 -38.66
C SER A 119 -11.47 -2.60 -38.86
N GLU A 120 -12.44 -3.23 -38.18
CA GLU A 120 -13.85 -2.82 -38.21
C GLU A 120 -14.07 -1.46 -37.55
N GLU A 121 -13.35 -1.14 -36.47
CA GLU A 121 -13.39 0.19 -35.86
C GLU A 121 -12.90 1.28 -36.82
N ILE A 122 -11.79 1.04 -37.52
CA ILE A 122 -11.26 1.99 -38.52
C ILE A 122 -12.25 2.18 -39.67
N GLU A 123 -12.88 1.10 -40.16
CA GLU A 123 -13.92 1.19 -41.19
C GLU A 123 -15.14 1.99 -40.72
N LYS A 124 -15.57 1.80 -39.46
CA LYS A 124 -16.63 2.61 -38.86
C LYS A 124 -16.23 4.09 -38.79
N LYS A 125 -14.99 4.38 -38.39
CA LYS A 125 -14.48 5.76 -38.30
C LYS A 125 -14.39 6.42 -39.68
N LYS A 126 -13.89 5.69 -40.68
CA LYS A 126 -13.84 6.10 -42.10
C LYS A 126 -15.22 6.45 -42.66
N LYS A 127 -16.27 5.70 -42.28
CA LYS A 127 -17.66 5.98 -42.67
C LYS A 127 -18.24 7.22 -42.00
N LYS A 128 -17.86 7.52 -40.75
CA LYS A 128 -18.32 8.72 -40.03
C LYS A 128 -17.71 10.02 -40.57
N LEU A 129 -16.52 9.92 -41.18
CA LEU A 129 -15.77 11.04 -41.77
C LEU A 129 -16.10 11.28 -43.25
N ARG A 130 -17.06 10.54 -43.82
CA ARG A 130 -17.61 10.73 -45.17
C ARG A 130 -18.90 11.52 -45.10
#